data_AF-A0A2M7BZ67-F1
#
_entry.id   AF-A0A2M7BZ67-F1
#
_cell.length_a   1.000
_cell.length_b   1.000
_cell.length_c   1.000
_cell.angle_alpha   90.00
_cell.angle_beta   90.00
_cell.angle_gamma   90.00
#
_symmetry.space_group_name_H-M   'P 1'
#
loop_
_entity.id
_entity.type
_entity.pdbx_description
1 polymer ?
#
loop_
_entity_poly.entity_id
_entity_poly.type
_entity_poly.pdbx_seq_one_letter_code
_entity_poly.pdbx_strand_id
1 'polypeptide(L)'
;MQDIKFPIFKTKIKGIKQKFNLSDPEERKVYFELKAGKEIKKIRDYLKQKTFIAYLLGKKNSGKGTYVKMFKEVVDKDRIEHFSLGDTVRNLDEVVRDKEKKKELILFLEKNYRGYLSLEKIISALEKRSTKSLLPSELVLTLAKMEIAKRGKKAFFIDGFPRSLDQVSYSLFFRDLIDYREDPDLFILIDVPKEVINERIRWRRVCPKCQTPRNLKLLPTSKVEYDEKNKQFYLICDNPSCEG
;
A
#
# COMPACT_ATOMS: atom_id res chain seq x y z
N MET A 1 -7.47 23.62 -7.36
CA MET A 1 -7.82 22.22 -7.72
C MET A 1 -9.32 21.93 -7.74
N GLN A 2 -10.22 22.90 -7.50
CA GLN A 2 -11.67 22.65 -7.52
C GLN A 2 -12.25 22.45 -8.94
N ASP A 3 -11.49 22.75 -10.00
CA ASP A 3 -11.99 22.73 -11.37
C ASP A 3 -11.49 21.58 -12.26
N ILE A 4 -10.83 20.56 -11.70
CA ILE A 4 -10.45 19.38 -12.49
C ILE A 4 -11.68 18.48 -12.65
N LYS A 5 -12.40 18.63 -13.77
CA LYS A 5 -13.47 17.71 -14.16
C LYS A 5 -12.87 16.41 -14.67
N PHE A 6 -12.74 15.42 -13.79
CA PHE A 6 -12.46 14.05 -14.22
C PHE A 6 -13.68 13.49 -14.96
N PRO A 7 -13.49 12.73 -16.05
CA PRO A 7 -14.59 12.07 -16.72
C PRO A 7 -15.31 11.14 -15.74
N ILE A 8 -16.61 11.38 -15.54
CA ILE A 8 -17.44 10.54 -14.67
C ILE A 8 -17.66 9.20 -15.39
N PHE A 9 -16.95 8.17 -14.96
CA PHE A 9 -17.16 6.82 -15.46
C PHE A 9 -18.48 6.26 -14.94
N LYS A 10 -19.38 5.85 -15.84
CA LYS A 10 -20.65 5.23 -15.47
C LYS A 10 -20.42 3.83 -14.86
N THR A 11 -20.93 3.64 -13.65
CA THR A 11 -20.91 2.34 -12.97
C THR A 11 -21.84 1.30 -13.59
N LYS A 12 -22.77 1.68 -14.47
CA LYS A 12 -23.64 0.75 -15.23
C LYS A 12 -23.10 0.53 -16.66
N ILE A 13 -22.90 -0.74 -17.06
CA ILE A 13 -22.68 -1.09 -18.47
C ILE A 13 -24.06 -1.23 -19.13
N LYS A 14 -24.24 -0.60 -20.29
CA LYS A 14 -25.49 -0.71 -21.06
C LYS A 14 -25.71 -2.17 -21.45
N GLY A 15 -26.85 -2.75 -21.05
CA GLY A 15 -27.22 -4.14 -21.39
C GLY A 15 -26.90 -5.19 -20.32
N ILE A 16 -26.13 -4.87 -19.27
CA ILE A 16 -25.82 -5.82 -18.18
C ILE A 16 -26.72 -5.54 -16.97
N LYS A 17 -27.56 -6.52 -16.61
CA LYS A 17 -28.42 -6.49 -15.41
C LYS A 17 -27.86 -7.28 -14.22
N GLN A 18 -26.77 -8.02 -14.43
CA GLN A 18 -26.14 -8.84 -13.40
C GLN A 18 -25.68 -7.97 -12.23
N LYS A 19 -25.93 -8.45 -11.02
CA LYS A 19 -25.42 -7.87 -9.77
C LYS A 19 -24.15 -8.63 -9.39
N PHE A 20 -23.19 -7.91 -8.84
CA PHE A 20 -21.92 -8.46 -8.37
C PHE A 20 -21.72 -8.09 -6.91
N ASN A 21 -21.30 -9.05 -6.10
CA ASN A 21 -20.80 -8.83 -4.77
C ASN A 21 -19.32 -8.45 -4.83
N LEU A 22 -19.00 -7.15 -4.75
CA LEU A 22 -17.61 -6.69 -4.81
C LEU A 22 -16.76 -7.07 -3.58
N SER A 23 -17.38 -7.60 -2.53
CA SER A 23 -16.65 -8.15 -1.37
C SER A 23 -16.10 -9.55 -1.67
N ASP A 24 -16.71 -10.28 -2.61
CA ASP A 24 -16.22 -11.57 -3.08
C ASP A 24 -15.09 -11.38 -4.13
N PRO A 25 -13.90 -11.97 -3.95
CA PRO A 25 -12.79 -11.82 -4.89
C PRO A 25 -13.08 -12.36 -6.30
N GLU A 26 -13.82 -13.45 -6.45
CA GLU A 26 -14.10 -14.03 -7.76
C GLU A 26 -15.15 -13.21 -8.52
N GLU A 27 -16.25 -12.82 -7.87
CA GLU A 27 -17.22 -11.91 -8.47
C GLU A 27 -16.60 -10.55 -8.82
N ARG A 28 -15.69 -10.05 -7.99
CA ARG A 28 -14.96 -8.81 -8.24
C ARG A 28 -14.09 -8.91 -9.49
N LYS A 29 -13.36 -10.01 -9.70
CA LYS A 29 -12.58 -10.24 -10.94
C LYS A 29 -13.49 -10.22 -12.17
N VAL A 30 -14.60 -10.94 -12.13
CA VAL A 30 -15.58 -10.99 -13.24
C VAL A 30 -16.12 -9.59 -13.52
N TYR A 31 -16.48 -8.83 -12.48
CA TYR A 31 -16.94 -7.45 -12.62
C TYR A 31 -15.92 -6.56 -13.34
N PHE A 32 -14.64 -6.61 -12.94
CA PHE A 32 -13.60 -5.79 -13.55
C PHE A 32 -13.23 -6.25 -14.96
N GLU A 33 -13.23 -7.56 -15.23
CA GLU A 33 -13.01 -8.08 -16.59
C GLU A 33 -14.11 -7.62 -17.55
N LEU A 34 -15.38 -7.64 -17.12
CA LEU A 34 -16.49 -7.11 -17.92
C LEU A 34 -16.39 -5.60 -18.15
N LYS A 35 -15.83 -4.85 -17.20
CA LYS A 35 -15.74 -3.39 -17.22
C LYS A 35 -14.53 -2.86 -17.97
N ALA A 36 -13.39 -3.50 -17.79
CA ALA A 36 -12.08 -3.00 -18.16
C ALA A 36 -11.14 -4.12 -18.63
N GLY A 37 -11.67 -5.27 -19.08
CA GLY A 37 -10.86 -6.42 -19.49
C GLY A 37 -9.86 -6.11 -20.60
N LYS A 38 -10.21 -5.23 -21.54
CA LYS A 38 -9.30 -4.77 -22.60
C LYS A 38 -8.10 -4.02 -22.00
N GLU A 39 -8.34 -3.12 -21.06
CA GLU A 39 -7.32 -2.34 -20.36
C GLU A 39 -6.48 -3.22 -19.44
N ILE A 40 -7.10 -4.12 -18.68
CA ILE A 40 -6.44 -5.11 -17.82
C ILE A 40 -5.50 -5.98 -18.66
N LYS A 41 -5.96 -6.48 -19.82
CA LYS A 41 -5.14 -7.25 -20.74
C LYS A 41 -3.93 -6.45 -21.24
N LYS A 42 -4.12 -5.19 -21.66
CA LYS A 42 -3.02 -4.31 -22.07
C LYS A 42 -1.97 -4.15 -20.97
N ILE A 43 -2.41 -3.98 -19.72
CA ILE A 43 -1.50 -3.83 -18.57
C ILE A 43 -0.77 -5.15 -18.30
N ARG A 44 -1.48 -6.30 -18.32
CA ARG A 44 -0.85 -7.63 -18.18
C ARG A 44 0.21 -7.86 -19.25
N ASP A 45 -0.10 -7.54 -20.51
CA ASP A 45 0.83 -7.69 -21.63
C ASP A 45 2.05 -6.76 -21.50
N TYR A 46 1.85 -5.51 -21.05
CA TYR A 46 2.93 -4.59 -20.72
C TYR A 46 3.85 -5.16 -19.63
N LEU A 47 3.25 -5.70 -18.56
CA LEU A 47 3.97 -6.25 -17.41
C LEU A 47 4.80 -7.49 -17.76
N LYS A 48 4.54 -8.16 -18.90
CA LYS A 48 5.34 -9.31 -19.36
C LYS A 48 6.82 -8.95 -19.55
N GLN A 49 7.10 -7.76 -20.05
CA GLN A 49 8.43 -7.32 -20.46
C GLN A 49 8.90 -6.05 -19.73
N LYS A 50 7.95 -5.20 -19.31
CA LYS A 50 8.20 -3.88 -18.74
C LYS A 50 7.60 -3.77 -17.34
N THR A 51 8.04 -2.76 -16.63
CA THR A 51 7.66 -2.46 -15.25
C THR A 51 7.46 -0.95 -15.13
N PHE A 52 6.83 -0.51 -14.04
CA PHE A 52 6.61 0.91 -13.76
C PHE A 52 6.63 1.15 -12.26
N ILE A 53 6.75 2.43 -11.87
CA ILE A 53 6.59 2.86 -10.48
C ILE A 53 5.37 3.76 -10.39
N ALA A 54 4.50 3.48 -9.44
CA ALA A 54 3.31 4.26 -9.16
C ALA A 54 3.35 4.84 -7.74
N TYR A 55 3.47 6.15 -7.63
CA TYR A 55 3.43 6.90 -6.36
C TYR A 55 1.99 7.24 -5.99
N LEU A 56 1.55 6.74 -4.84
CA LEU A 56 0.18 6.97 -4.37
C LEU A 56 0.10 8.25 -3.55
N LEU A 57 -0.60 9.24 -4.10
CA LEU A 57 -0.90 10.49 -3.44
C LEU A 57 -2.33 10.45 -2.89
N GLY A 58 -2.53 11.05 -1.71
CA GLY A 58 -3.86 11.19 -1.14
C GLY A 58 -3.84 11.30 0.37
N LYS A 59 -4.95 11.75 0.93
CA LYS A 59 -5.11 11.96 2.38
C LYS A 59 -4.91 10.65 3.17
N LYS A 60 -4.56 10.76 4.45
CA LYS A 60 -4.53 9.60 5.35
C LYS A 60 -5.92 8.93 5.36
N ASN A 61 -5.96 7.60 5.34
CA ASN A 61 -7.21 6.80 5.24
C ASN A 61 -8.00 6.94 3.93
N SER A 62 -7.43 7.53 2.87
CA SER A 62 -8.03 7.54 1.53
C SER A 62 -8.08 6.16 0.85
N GLY A 63 -7.55 5.11 1.47
CA GLY A 63 -7.69 3.72 1.03
C GLY A 63 -6.67 3.30 -0.02
N LYS A 64 -5.56 4.03 -0.16
CA LYS A 64 -4.44 3.76 -1.08
C LYS A 64 -4.07 2.27 -1.16
N GLY A 65 -3.63 1.69 -0.06
CA GLY A 65 -3.30 0.25 -0.02
C GLY A 65 -4.47 -0.69 -0.37
N THR A 66 -5.73 -0.32 -0.12
CA THR A 66 -6.89 -1.13 -0.52
C THR A 66 -7.03 -1.17 -2.04
N TYR A 67 -6.93 -0.01 -2.70
CA TYR A 67 -7.00 0.06 -4.17
C TYR A 67 -5.86 -0.71 -4.83
N VAL A 68 -4.64 -0.61 -4.31
CA VAL A 68 -3.50 -1.37 -4.85
C VAL A 68 -3.68 -2.87 -4.68
N LYS A 69 -4.14 -3.33 -3.51
CA LYS A 69 -4.43 -4.75 -3.29
C LYS A 69 -5.45 -5.28 -4.29
N MET A 70 -6.52 -4.53 -4.53
CA MET A 70 -7.52 -4.87 -5.57
C MET A 70 -6.91 -4.86 -6.97
N PHE A 71 -6.12 -3.84 -7.32
CA PHE A 71 -5.46 -3.75 -8.62
C PHE A 71 -4.51 -4.93 -8.84
N LYS A 72 -3.68 -5.27 -7.85
CA LYS A 72 -2.78 -6.44 -7.86
C LYS A 72 -3.56 -7.75 -8.03
N GLU A 73 -4.68 -7.91 -7.32
CA GLU A 73 -5.55 -9.09 -7.40
C GLU A 73 -6.17 -9.29 -8.78
N VAL A 74 -6.61 -8.19 -9.41
CA VAL A 74 -7.31 -8.19 -10.70
C VAL A 74 -6.32 -8.28 -11.86
N VAL A 75 -5.20 -7.56 -11.80
CA VAL A 75 -4.26 -7.47 -12.92
C VAL A 75 -3.28 -8.62 -12.90
N ASP A 76 -2.37 -8.67 -11.93
CA ASP A 76 -1.32 -9.69 -11.85
C ASP A 76 -0.71 -9.70 -10.43
N LYS A 77 -0.90 -10.79 -9.69
CA LYS A 77 -0.43 -10.91 -8.30
C LYS A 77 1.08 -11.10 -8.19
N ASP A 78 1.73 -11.59 -9.24
CA ASP A 78 3.13 -11.97 -9.19
C ASP A 78 4.03 -10.83 -9.70
N ARG A 79 3.53 -10.05 -10.66
CA ARG A 79 4.27 -8.95 -11.30
C ARG A 79 4.07 -7.58 -10.65
N ILE A 80 3.08 -7.45 -9.76
CA ILE A 80 2.78 -6.19 -9.06
C ILE A 80 3.10 -6.32 -7.58
N GLU A 81 3.72 -5.29 -7.03
CA GLU A 81 4.10 -5.23 -5.63
C GLU A 81 3.64 -3.94 -4.97
N HIS A 82 3.12 -4.07 -3.75
CA HIS A 82 2.69 -2.92 -2.96
C HIS A 82 3.71 -2.65 -1.88
N PHE A 83 4.33 -1.49 -1.95
CA PHE A 83 5.35 -1.04 -1.03
C PHE A 83 4.79 0.09 -0.15
N SER A 84 4.54 -0.23 1.12
CA SER A 84 4.03 0.73 2.11
C SER A 84 5.14 1.10 3.08
N LEU A 85 5.64 2.33 2.96
CA LEU A 85 6.70 2.82 3.85
C LEU A 85 6.25 2.85 5.31
N GLY A 86 4.97 3.11 5.54
CA GLY A 86 4.41 3.09 6.88
C GLY A 86 4.46 1.70 7.51
N ASP A 87 4.38 0.62 6.72
CA ASP A 87 4.47 -0.75 7.21
C ASP A 87 5.94 -1.17 7.35
N THR A 88 6.81 -0.82 6.38
CA THR A 88 8.27 -1.04 6.49
C THR A 88 8.82 -0.44 7.80
N VAL A 89 8.45 0.80 8.10
CA VAL A 89 8.90 1.51 9.29
C VAL A 89 8.33 0.91 10.59
N ARG A 90 7.18 0.22 10.54
CA ARG A 90 6.59 -0.49 11.69
C ARG A 90 7.27 -1.83 11.93
N ASN A 91 7.68 -2.52 10.87
CA ASN A 91 8.36 -3.81 10.95
C ASN A 91 9.85 -3.68 11.32
N LEU A 92 10.41 -2.47 11.31
CA LEU A 92 11.79 -2.22 11.75
C LEU A 92 12.04 -2.68 13.19
N ASP A 93 11.05 -2.58 14.07
CA ASP A 93 11.21 -2.97 15.47
C ASP A 93 11.49 -4.48 15.57
N GLU A 94 10.89 -5.30 14.70
CA GLU A 94 11.16 -6.74 14.60
C GLU A 94 12.54 -7.00 13.98
N VAL A 95 12.91 -6.25 12.94
CA VAL A 95 14.22 -6.35 12.27
C VAL A 95 15.37 -6.04 13.22
N VAL A 96 15.21 -5.04 14.10
CA VAL A 96 16.26 -4.60 15.04
C VAL A 96 16.38 -5.55 16.24
N ARG A 97 15.31 -6.25 16.62
CA ARG A 97 15.34 -7.28 17.69
C ARG A 97 16.04 -8.56 17.25
N ASP A 98 15.95 -8.90 15.97
CA ASP A 98 16.60 -10.07 15.38
C ASP A 98 18.08 -9.77 15.08
N LYS A 99 19.00 -10.55 15.66
CA LYS A 99 20.45 -10.32 15.54
C LYS A 99 20.95 -10.38 14.10
N GLU A 100 20.47 -11.34 13.30
CA GLU A 100 20.93 -11.55 11.93
C GLU A 100 20.38 -10.45 11.02
N LYS A 101 19.07 -10.17 11.12
CA LYS A 101 18.44 -9.11 10.32
C LYS A 101 18.99 -7.72 10.66
N LYS A 102 19.30 -7.47 11.94
CA LYS A 102 19.96 -6.23 12.37
C LYS A 102 21.34 -6.08 11.74
N LYS A 103 22.12 -7.16 11.68
CA LYS A 103 23.45 -7.15 11.04
C LYS A 103 23.34 -6.86 9.54
N GLU A 104 22.38 -7.49 8.86
CA GLU A 104 22.08 -7.22 7.45
C GLU A 104 21.69 -5.75 7.23
N LEU A 105 20.84 -5.20 8.10
CA LEU A 105 20.43 -3.79 8.07
C LEU A 105 21.64 -2.86 8.22
N ILE A 106 22.52 -3.09 9.20
CA ILE A 106 23.70 -2.26 9.44
C ILE A 106 24.61 -2.25 8.21
N LEU A 107 24.95 -3.43 7.67
CA LEU A 107 25.79 -3.55 6.46
C LEU A 107 25.16 -2.83 5.26
N PHE A 108 23.83 -2.93 5.10
CA PHE A 108 23.14 -2.24 4.03
C PHE A 108 23.19 -0.71 4.20
N LEU A 109 22.98 -0.22 5.43
CA LEU A 109 23.03 1.20 5.75
C LEU A 109 24.44 1.77 5.56
N GLU A 110 25.49 1.06 5.98
CA GLU A 110 26.90 1.44 5.73
C GLU A 110 27.16 1.69 4.25
N LYS A 111 26.67 0.79 3.39
CA LYS A 111 26.88 0.90 1.94
C LYS A 111 26.03 1.99 1.29
N ASN A 112 24.78 2.17 1.72
CA ASN A 112 23.78 2.93 0.95
C ASN A 112 23.25 4.21 1.62
N TYR A 113 23.38 4.35 2.95
CA TYR A 113 22.91 5.55 3.64
C TYR A 113 23.87 6.71 3.40
N ARG A 114 23.33 7.87 3.04
CA ARG A 114 24.09 9.09 2.71
C ARG A 114 23.53 10.33 3.41
N GLY A 115 22.83 10.14 4.53
CA GLY A 115 22.30 11.25 5.32
C GLY A 115 23.28 11.75 6.39
N TYR A 116 22.86 12.80 7.10
CA TYR A 116 23.68 13.55 8.06
C TYR A 116 23.83 12.88 9.43
N LEU A 117 23.04 11.86 9.76
CA LEU A 117 23.15 11.17 11.04
C LEU A 117 24.19 10.04 10.96
N SER A 118 24.96 9.85 12.04
CA SER A 118 25.82 8.67 12.14
C SER A 118 24.98 7.40 12.26
N LEU A 119 25.51 6.28 11.76
CA LEU A 119 24.83 4.99 11.85
C LEU A 119 24.59 4.56 13.31
N GLU A 120 25.53 4.84 14.21
CA GLU A 120 25.37 4.60 15.65
C GLU A 120 24.13 5.31 16.22
N LYS A 121 23.93 6.59 15.87
CA LYS A 121 22.76 7.36 16.29
C LYS A 121 21.48 6.78 15.68
N ILE A 122 21.51 6.37 14.42
CA ILE A 122 20.37 5.74 13.74
C ILE A 122 19.98 4.43 14.44
N ILE A 123 20.93 3.52 14.65
CA ILE A 123 20.68 2.23 15.28
C ILE A 123 20.18 2.42 16.71
N SER A 124 20.81 3.30 17.50
CA SER A 124 20.34 3.59 18.86
C SER A 124 18.94 4.19 18.87
N ALA A 125 18.62 5.07 17.92
CA ALA A 125 17.28 5.65 17.78
C ALA A 125 16.24 4.60 17.37
N LEU A 126 16.59 3.62 16.54
CA LEU A 126 15.71 2.51 16.16
C LEU A 126 15.49 1.53 17.31
N GLU A 127 16.50 1.24 18.12
CA GLU A 127 16.38 0.36 19.30
C GLU A 127 15.52 0.95 20.40
N LYS A 128 15.67 2.25 20.66
CA LYS A 128 14.96 2.99 21.72
C LYS A 128 13.61 3.54 21.25
N ARG A 129 13.20 3.20 20.02
CA ARG A 129 12.09 3.86 19.37
C ARG A 129 10.77 3.57 20.08
N SER A 130 10.05 4.64 20.42
CA SER A 130 8.60 4.58 20.48
C SER A 130 8.08 5.04 19.11
N THR A 131 7.05 4.37 18.57
CA THR A 131 6.49 4.55 17.21
C THR A 131 6.01 5.97 16.85
N LYS A 132 6.28 6.97 17.69
CA LYS A 132 5.91 8.39 17.54
C LYS A 132 6.97 9.24 16.81
N SER A 133 8.25 8.84 16.77
CA SER A 133 9.29 9.66 16.10
C SER A 133 9.28 9.47 14.57
N LEU A 134 9.31 10.59 13.86
CA LEU A 134 9.55 10.62 12.41
C LEU A 134 11.02 10.31 12.14
N LEU A 135 11.25 9.37 11.22
CA LEU A 135 12.59 9.07 10.74
C LEU A 135 13.01 10.12 9.70
N PRO A 136 14.32 10.46 9.60
CA PRO A 136 14.82 11.31 8.54
C PRO A 136 14.48 10.75 7.16
N SER A 137 14.18 11.63 6.21
CA SER A 137 13.78 11.24 4.84
C SER A 137 14.83 10.37 4.15
N GLU A 138 16.12 10.67 4.34
CA GLU A 138 17.24 9.91 3.78
C GLU A 138 17.24 8.46 4.28
N LEU A 139 16.96 8.24 5.56
CA LEU A 139 16.91 6.90 6.14
C LEU A 139 15.70 6.13 5.58
N VAL A 140 14.55 6.79 5.49
CA VAL A 140 13.33 6.21 4.91
C VAL A 140 13.57 5.78 3.45
N LEU A 141 14.30 6.57 2.68
CA LEU A 141 14.67 6.25 1.29
C LEU A 141 15.64 5.06 1.21
N THR A 142 16.68 5.02 2.05
CA THR A 142 17.61 3.88 2.08
C THR A 142 16.88 2.58 2.46
N LEU A 143 15.95 2.64 3.42
CA LEU A 143 15.11 1.50 3.78
C LEU A 143 14.17 1.08 2.64
N ALA A 144 13.65 2.05 1.88
CA ALA A 144 12.87 1.78 0.68
C ALA A 144 13.68 1.02 -0.38
N LYS A 145 14.91 1.47 -0.63
CA LYS A 145 15.83 0.80 -1.56
C LYS A 145 16.09 -0.65 -1.15
N MET A 146 16.33 -0.89 0.15
CA MET A 146 16.54 -2.24 0.68
C MET A 146 15.34 -3.16 0.42
N GLU A 147 14.12 -2.68 0.68
CA GLU A 147 12.89 -3.45 0.47
C GLU A 147 12.56 -3.69 -1.01
N ILE A 148 12.79 -2.68 -1.87
CA ILE A 148 12.60 -2.81 -3.32
C ILE A 148 13.57 -3.86 -3.88
N ALA A 149 14.85 -3.80 -3.48
CA ALA A 149 15.88 -4.74 -3.93
C ALA A 149 15.52 -6.19 -3.59
N LYS A 150 14.90 -6.45 -2.43
CA LYS A 150 14.45 -7.79 -2.01
C LYS A 150 13.34 -8.38 -2.87
N ARG A 151 12.57 -7.55 -3.59
CA ARG A 151 11.36 -7.97 -4.32
C ARG A 151 11.57 -8.13 -5.82
N GLY A 152 12.78 -7.83 -6.30
CA GLY A 152 13.20 -8.03 -7.68
C GLY A 152 12.49 -7.11 -8.69
N LYS A 153 12.52 -7.51 -9.97
CA LYS A 153 12.00 -6.71 -11.07
C LYS A 153 10.47 -6.84 -11.19
N LYS A 154 9.74 -6.00 -10.48
CA LYS A 154 8.27 -5.90 -10.50
C LYS A 154 7.81 -4.46 -10.74
N ALA A 155 6.53 -4.29 -11.07
CA ALA A 155 5.89 -2.98 -11.01
C ALA A 155 5.56 -2.63 -9.55
N PHE A 156 5.98 -1.46 -9.11
CA PHE A 156 5.86 -1.06 -7.71
C PHE A 156 4.80 0.01 -7.52
N PHE A 157 3.96 -0.17 -6.51
CA PHE A 157 3.08 0.88 -6.00
C PHE A 157 3.61 1.35 -4.65
N ILE A 158 4.06 2.60 -4.58
CA ILE A 158 4.66 3.20 -3.40
C ILE A 158 3.60 3.99 -2.64
N ASP A 159 3.25 3.54 -1.43
CA ASP A 159 2.34 4.21 -0.50
C ASP A 159 3.14 4.91 0.61
N GLY A 160 2.83 6.19 0.82
CA GLY A 160 3.40 6.99 1.89
C GLY A 160 4.71 7.68 1.53
N PHE A 161 5.01 7.84 0.24
CA PHE A 161 6.04 8.73 -0.30
C PHE A 161 5.68 9.17 -1.72
N PRO A 162 5.97 10.44 -2.09
CA PRO A 162 6.42 11.53 -1.22
C PRO A 162 5.26 12.04 -0.34
N ARG A 163 5.54 12.41 0.91
CA ARG A 163 4.57 12.98 1.86
C ARG A 163 4.54 14.50 1.85
N SER A 164 5.61 15.12 1.38
CA SER A 164 5.79 16.58 1.36
C SER A 164 6.59 16.98 0.12
N LEU A 165 6.50 18.26 -0.27
CA LEU A 165 7.11 18.75 -1.51
C LEU A 165 8.65 18.74 -1.45
N ASP A 166 9.24 18.94 -0.28
CA ASP A 166 10.67 18.73 -0.03
C ASP A 166 11.09 17.27 -0.26
N GLN A 167 10.15 16.31 -0.18
CA GLN A 167 10.44 14.93 -0.57
C GLN A 167 10.46 14.72 -2.08
N VAL A 168 9.86 15.63 -2.84
CA VAL A 168 9.92 15.61 -4.29
C VAL A 168 11.32 16.00 -4.77
N SER A 169 12.10 16.83 -4.07
CA SER A 169 13.51 17.00 -4.46
C SER A 169 14.33 15.70 -4.30
N TYR A 170 13.91 14.81 -3.38
CA TYR A 170 14.47 13.46 -3.32
C TYR A 170 13.95 12.54 -4.44
N SER A 171 13.01 12.97 -5.28
CA SER A 171 12.57 12.21 -6.46
C SER A 171 13.69 12.00 -7.48
N LEU A 172 14.71 12.85 -7.45
CA LEU A 172 15.93 12.63 -8.22
C LEU A 172 16.61 11.29 -7.86
N PHE A 173 16.37 10.77 -6.65
CA PHE A 173 16.84 9.47 -6.20
C PHE A 173 15.90 8.30 -6.59
N PHE A 174 14.79 8.54 -7.28
CA PHE A 174 13.86 7.46 -7.68
C PHE A 174 14.52 6.39 -8.51
N ARG A 175 15.40 6.80 -9.42
CA ARG A 175 16.17 5.86 -10.24
C ARG A 175 17.11 5.05 -9.36
N ASP A 176 17.77 5.64 -8.38
CA ASP A 176 18.63 4.90 -7.44
C ASP A 176 17.85 3.89 -6.58
N LEU A 177 16.62 4.22 -6.17
CA LEU A 177 15.75 3.31 -5.40
C LEU A 177 15.47 1.99 -6.14
N ILE A 178 15.47 2.03 -7.47
CA ILE A 178 15.16 0.90 -8.35
C ILE A 178 16.39 0.40 -9.11
N ASP A 179 17.60 0.69 -8.64
CA ASP A 179 18.84 0.27 -9.29
C ASP A 179 18.95 0.76 -10.75
N TYR A 180 18.63 2.04 -10.95
CA TYR A 180 18.71 2.79 -12.22
C TYR A 180 17.92 2.18 -13.38
N ARG A 181 16.84 1.45 -13.08
CA ARG A 181 15.89 0.99 -14.11
C ARG A 181 15.27 2.17 -14.88
N GLU A 182 14.98 1.95 -16.15
CA GLU A 182 14.22 2.86 -17.01
C GLU A 182 12.70 2.63 -16.87
N ASP A 183 12.23 2.53 -15.64
CA ASP A 183 10.80 2.40 -15.36
C ASP A 183 10.12 3.77 -15.42
N PRO A 184 8.95 3.91 -16.07
CA PRO A 184 8.19 5.15 -16.03
C PRO A 184 7.59 5.37 -14.63
N ASP A 185 7.63 6.64 -14.21
CA ASP A 185 7.01 7.12 -12.97
C ASP A 185 5.57 7.58 -13.22
N LEU A 186 4.65 7.11 -12.39
CA LEU A 186 3.23 7.44 -12.41
C LEU A 186 2.81 8.01 -11.06
N PHE A 187 2.15 9.17 -11.05
CA PHE A 187 1.55 9.71 -9.83
C PHE A 187 0.05 9.47 -9.83
N ILE A 188 -0.43 8.72 -8.85
CA ILE A 188 -1.84 8.35 -8.73
C ILE A 188 -2.44 9.06 -7.52
N LEU A 189 -3.25 10.07 -7.78
CA LEU A 189 -4.01 10.75 -6.74
C LEU A 189 -5.32 10.02 -6.45
N ILE A 190 -5.46 9.53 -5.22
CA ILE A 190 -6.72 9.01 -4.69
C ILE A 190 -7.39 10.14 -3.91
N ASP A 191 -8.24 10.89 -4.61
CA ASP A 191 -9.07 11.92 -4.01
C ASP A 191 -10.41 11.35 -3.54
N VAL A 192 -10.68 11.56 -2.26
CA VAL A 192 -11.86 11.02 -1.58
C VAL A 192 -12.43 12.15 -0.71
N PRO A 193 -13.76 12.35 -0.74
CA PRO A 193 -14.42 13.34 0.12
C PRO A 193 -14.09 13.14 1.60
N LYS A 194 -14.03 14.22 2.37
CA LYS A 194 -13.66 14.17 3.79
C LYS A 194 -14.65 13.34 4.60
N GLU A 195 -15.91 13.37 4.22
CA GLU A 195 -17.02 12.66 4.85
C GLU A 195 -16.78 11.14 4.79
N VAL A 196 -16.34 10.65 3.63
CA VAL A 196 -15.98 9.24 3.44
C VAL A 196 -14.74 8.86 4.27
N ILE A 197 -13.75 9.75 4.35
CA ILE A 197 -12.56 9.55 5.20
C ILE A 197 -12.96 9.46 6.69
N ASN A 198 -13.88 10.31 7.15
CA ASN A 198 -14.36 10.32 8.52
C ASN A 198 -15.09 9.01 8.87
N GLU A 199 -15.99 8.53 8.00
CA GLU A 199 -16.66 7.23 8.19
C GLU A 199 -15.65 6.07 8.17
N ARG A 200 -14.60 6.15 7.34
CA ARG A 200 -13.53 5.13 7.33
C ARG A 200 -12.78 5.07 8.65
N ILE A 201 -12.50 6.21 9.28
CA ILE A 201 -11.83 6.29 10.58
C ILE A 201 -12.75 5.76 11.68
N ARG A 202 -13.99 6.27 11.73
CA ARG A 202 -14.96 5.97 12.79
C ARG A 202 -15.28 4.48 12.91
N TRP A 203 -15.45 3.80 11.76
CA TRP A 203 -15.89 2.41 11.71
C TRP A 203 -14.76 1.42 11.40
N ARG A 204 -13.50 1.86 11.46
CA ARG A 204 -12.34 0.99 11.23
C ARG A 204 -12.31 -0.13 12.26
N ARG A 205 -12.04 -1.34 11.79
CA ARG A 205 -11.70 -2.52 12.59
C ARG A 205 -10.40 -3.10 12.06
N VAL A 206 -9.59 -3.67 12.92
CA VAL A 206 -8.33 -4.31 12.54
C VAL A 206 -8.35 -5.71 13.13
N CYS A 207 -8.16 -6.73 12.31
CA CYS A 207 -8.05 -8.10 12.81
C CYS A 207 -6.83 -8.17 13.76
N PRO A 208 -6.99 -8.64 15.00
CA PRO A 208 -5.88 -8.69 15.96
C PRO A 208 -4.79 -9.68 15.53
N LYS A 209 -5.14 -10.74 14.79
CA LYS A 209 -4.21 -11.77 14.32
C LYS A 209 -3.42 -11.32 13.09
N CYS A 210 -4.10 -11.10 11.96
CA CYS A 210 -3.43 -10.79 10.69
C CYS A 210 -3.25 -9.29 10.41
N GLN A 211 -3.68 -8.41 11.32
CA GLN A 211 -3.59 -6.94 11.17
C GLN A 211 -4.30 -6.38 9.92
N THR A 212 -5.17 -7.19 9.28
CA THR A 212 -5.91 -6.78 8.09
C THR A 212 -6.96 -5.74 8.48
N PRO A 213 -6.95 -4.54 7.88
CA PRO A 213 -7.97 -3.54 8.16
C PRO A 213 -9.28 -3.89 7.45
N ARG A 214 -10.39 -3.72 8.19
CA ARG A 214 -11.79 -3.85 7.77
C ARG A 214 -12.58 -2.63 8.24
N ASN A 215 -13.84 -2.53 7.84
CA ASN A 215 -14.72 -1.44 8.26
C ASN A 215 -16.17 -1.92 8.36
N LEU A 216 -16.86 -1.65 9.47
CA LEU A 216 -18.22 -2.15 9.69
C LEU A 216 -19.25 -1.68 8.65
N LYS A 217 -19.03 -0.54 7.99
CA LYS A 217 -19.95 0.02 6.99
C LYS A 217 -19.47 -0.13 5.55
N LEU A 218 -18.20 0.20 5.32
CA LEU A 218 -17.67 0.41 3.97
C LEU A 218 -16.89 -0.79 3.44
N LEU A 219 -16.47 -1.71 4.32
CA LEU A 219 -15.72 -2.92 3.96
C LEU A 219 -15.94 -4.00 5.04
N PRO A 220 -17.19 -4.48 5.21
CA PRO A 220 -17.47 -5.56 6.14
C PRO A 220 -16.88 -6.88 5.62
N THR A 221 -16.74 -7.84 6.52
CA THR A 221 -16.38 -9.22 6.18
C THR A 221 -17.61 -9.99 5.71
N SER A 222 -17.40 -11.15 5.09
CA SER A 222 -18.50 -12.04 4.66
C SER A 222 -19.41 -12.49 5.82
N LYS A 223 -18.87 -12.57 7.04
CA LYS A 223 -19.60 -12.92 8.26
C LYS A 223 -19.49 -11.79 9.28
N VAL A 224 -20.64 -11.39 9.82
CA VAL A 224 -20.80 -10.37 10.85
C VAL A 224 -21.64 -10.97 11.96
N GLU A 225 -21.19 -10.83 13.20
CA GLU A 225 -21.91 -11.29 14.38
C GLU A 225 -22.18 -10.13 15.33
N TYR A 226 -23.10 -10.34 16.26
CA TYR A 226 -23.53 -9.34 17.23
C TYR A 226 -23.27 -9.85 18.64
N ASP A 227 -22.54 -9.07 19.41
CA ASP A 227 -22.33 -9.31 20.84
C ASP A 227 -23.48 -8.68 21.61
N GLU A 228 -24.38 -9.51 22.13
CA GLU A 228 -25.54 -9.06 22.92
C GLU A 228 -25.14 -8.36 24.22
N LYS A 229 -24.02 -8.77 24.83
CA LYS A 229 -23.54 -8.23 26.10
C LYS A 229 -23.00 -6.81 25.92
N ASN A 230 -22.20 -6.60 24.88
CA ASN A 230 -21.61 -5.29 24.58
C ASN A 230 -22.46 -4.43 23.64
N LYS A 231 -23.57 -4.97 23.13
CA LYS A 231 -24.48 -4.36 22.16
C LYS A 231 -23.75 -3.84 20.91
N GLN A 232 -22.82 -4.64 20.37
CA GLN A 232 -21.95 -4.23 19.27
C GLN A 232 -21.78 -5.33 18.22
N PHE A 233 -21.68 -4.91 16.95
CA PHE A 233 -21.31 -5.80 15.86
C PHE A 233 -19.79 -6.00 15.78
N TYR A 234 -19.38 -7.24 15.52
CA TYR A 234 -17.99 -7.60 15.23
C TYR A 234 -17.88 -8.37 13.92
N LEU A 235 -16.68 -8.34 13.35
CA LEU A 235 -16.37 -8.92 12.06
C LEU A 235 -15.56 -10.19 12.26
N ILE A 236 -16.00 -11.30 11.66
CA ILE A 236 -15.19 -12.53 11.58
C ILE A 236 -14.25 -12.39 10.40
N CYS A 237 -12.94 -12.61 10.59
CA CYS A 237 -11.99 -12.42 9.50
C CYS A 237 -12.24 -13.40 8.37
N ASP A 238 -12.26 -12.86 7.15
CA ASP A 238 -12.44 -13.59 5.90
C ASP A 238 -11.12 -13.71 5.11
N ASN A 239 -9.98 -13.45 5.77
CA ASN A 239 -8.68 -13.66 5.16
C ASN A 239 -8.36 -15.17 5.15
N PRO A 240 -8.15 -15.82 3.99
CA PRO A 240 -7.88 -17.25 3.91
C PRO A 240 -6.62 -17.71 4.67
N SER A 241 -5.67 -16.80 4.91
CA SER A 241 -4.46 -17.06 5.68
C SER A 241 -4.58 -16.73 7.18
N CYS A 242 -5.80 -16.49 7.68
CA CYS A 242 -6.07 -16.10 9.06
C CYS A 242 -7.15 -16.98 9.69
N GLU A 243 -6.83 -17.67 10.78
CA GLU A 243 -7.76 -18.52 11.54
C GLU A 243 -8.60 -17.73 12.56
N GLY A 244 -9.04 -16.52 12.23
CA GLY A 244 -9.86 -15.70 13.16
C GLY A 244 -10.15 -14.31 12.67
#